data_AF-A0A8I1TK99-F1
#
_entry.id   AF-A0A8I1TK99-F1
#
_cell.length_a   1.000
_cell.length_b   1.000
_cell.length_c   1.000
_cell.angle_alpha   90.00
_cell.angle_beta   90.00
_cell.angle_gamma   90.00
#
_symmetry.space_group_name_H-M   'P 1'
#
loop_
_entity.id
_entity.type
_entity.pdbx_description
1 polymer ?
#
loop_
_entity_poly.entity_id
_entity_poly.type
_entity_poly.pdbx_seq_one_letter_code
_entity_poly.pdbx_strand_id
1 'polypeptide(L)' 'MPRYFFHLRHLNESSDSDGIDLPDFEAAWAEAVRTCGEMLRDFEGSLAPDRPFELLVSDGDGAVLARLRISVDFFDP' A
#
# COMPACT_ATOMS: atom_id res chain seq x y z
N MET A 1 5.39 20.57 5.92
CA MET A 1 5.36 19.12 6.21
C MET A 1 5.70 18.42 4.91
N PRO A 2 6.53 17.37 4.92
CA PRO A 2 6.77 16.56 3.72
C PRO A 2 5.47 15.96 3.20
N ARG A 3 5.38 15.80 1.87
CA ARG A 3 4.28 15.13 1.21
C ARG A 3 4.68 13.70 0.89
N TYR A 4 3.78 12.76 1.18
CA TYR A 4 3.95 11.35 0.87
C TYR A 4 2.81 10.87 0.00
N PHE A 5 3.08 9.92 -0.89
CA PHE A 5 2.09 9.33 -1.78
C PHE A 5 1.97 7.83 -1.54
N PHE A 6 0.76 7.30 -1.71
CA PHE A 6 0.40 5.92 -1.39
C PHE A 6 -0.12 5.21 -2.63
N HIS A 7 0.78 4.60 -3.41
CA HIS A 7 0.41 3.96 -4.67
C HIS A 7 -0.01 2.52 -4.44
N LEU A 8 -1.25 2.22 -4.77
CA LEU A 8 -1.77 0.85 -4.73
C LEU A 8 -1.47 0.16 -6.06
N ARG A 9 -0.81 -1.00 -5.95
CA ARG A 9 -0.60 -1.94 -7.04
C ARG A 9 -1.41 -3.19 -6.75
N HIS A 10 -2.56 -3.27 -7.41
CA HIS A 10 -3.39 -4.47 -7.53
C HIS A 10 -3.84 -4.60 -9.00
N LEU A 11 -4.83 -5.45 -9.31
CA LEU A 11 -5.40 -5.70 -10.67
C LEU A 11 -5.44 -4.47 -11.60
N ASN A 12 -5.69 -3.27 -11.06
CA ASN A 12 -5.42 -2.00 -11.72
C ASN A 12 -4.41 -1.20 -10.88
N GLU A 13 -3.36 -0.69 -11.52
CA GLU A 13 -2.47 0.27 -10.87
C GLU A 13 -3.24 1.58 -10.61
N SER A 14 -3.37 1.97 -9.35
CA SER A 14 -3.89 3.28 -8.99
C SER A 14 -2.76 4.10 -8.37
N SER A 15 -2.31 5.10 -9.13
CA SER A 15 -1.34 6.05 -8.64
C SER A 15 -2.05 7.14 -7.86
N ASP A 16 -1.71 7.29 -6.58
CA ASP A 16 -2.06 8.47 -5.79
C ASP A 16 -1.37 9.71 -6.38
N SER A 17 -2.15 10.71 -6.76
CA SER A 17 -1.70 12.00 -7.29
C SER A 17 -1.80 13.14 -6.29
N ASP A 18 -2.55 12.95 -5.21
CA ASP A 18 -2.89 14.01 -4.27
C ASP A 18 -1.92 14.01 -3.09
N GLY A 19 -1.58 12.82 -2.61
CA GLY A 19 -0.69 12.60 -1.47
C GLY A 19 -1.25 13.17 -0.17
N ILE A 20 -0.50 12.97 0.92
CA ILE A 20 -0.85 13.45 2.26
C ILE A 20 0.36 14.14 2.88
N ASP A 21 0.14 15.33 3.46
CA ASP A 21 1.16 16.04 4.23
C ASP A 21 1.25 15.43 5.63
N LEU A 22 2.39 14.81 5.95
CA LEU A 22 2.65 14.14 7.22
C LEU A 22 3.95 14.66 7.85
N PRO A 23 4.11 14.61 9.19
CA PRO A 23 5.25 15.21 9.86
C PRO A 23 6.58 14.55 9.48
N ASP A 24 6.60 13.23 9.31
CA ASP A 24 7.78 12.42 9.02
C ASP A 24 7.39 11.08 8.37
N PHE A 25 8.41 10.28 8.04
CA PHE A 25 8.24 8.97 7.44
C PHE A 25 7.59 7.96 8.39
N GLU A 26 7.77 8.09 9.71
CA GLU A 26 7.16 7.18 10.67
C GLU A 26 5.63 7.34 10.66
N ALA A 27 5.15 8.58 10.61
CA ALA A 27 3.73 8.88 10.42
C ALA A 27 3.20 8.38 9.06
N ALA A 28 3.98 8.55 7.98
CA ALA A 28 3.63 8.00 6.67
C ALA A 28 3.55 6.47 6.67
N TRP A 29 4.45 5.80 7.39
CA TRP A 29 4.43 4.35 7.49
C TRP A 29 3.23 3.85 8.31
N ALA A 30 2.91 4.51 9.44
CA ALA A 30 1.72 4.19 10.23
C ALA A 30 0.44 4.34 9.40
N GLU A 31 0.36 5.40 8.60
CA GLU A 31 -0.73 5.65 7.66
C GLU A 31 -0.84 4.54 6.61
N ALA A 32 0.30 4.14 6.00
CA ALA A 32 0.35 3.07 5.01
C ALA A 32 -0.19 1.74 5.57
N VAL A 33 0.24 1.36 6.79
CA VAL A 33 -0.21 0.13 7.45
C VAL A 33 -1.71 0.18 7.74
N ARG A 34 -2.23 1.33 8.19
CA ARG A 34 -3.67 1.52 8.45
C ARG A 34 -4.50 1.39 7.18
N THR A 35 -4.11 2.10 6.11
CA THR A 35 -4.78 2.04 4.80
C THR A 35 -4.78 0.61 4.24
N CYS A 36 -3.66 -0.11 4.34
CA CYS A 36 -3.62 -1.52 3.94
C CYS A 36 -4.62 -2.36 4.73
N GLY A 37 -4.70 -2.19 6.05
CA GLY A 37 -5.65 -2.92 6.88
C GLY A 37 -7.12 -2.60 6.58
N GLU A 38 -7.43 -1.40 6.09
CA GLU A 38 -8.76 -1.03 5.58
C GLU A 38 -9.05 -1.73 4.25
N MET A 39 -8.16 -1.62 3.26
CA MET A 39 -8.31 -2.28 1.96
C MET A 39 -8.40 -3.82 2.06
N LEU A 40 -7.65 -4.42 2.99
CA LEU A 40 -7.72 -5.85 3.26
C LEU A 40 -9.09 -6.33 3.71
N ARG A 41 -9.81 -5.50 4.48
CA ARG A 41 -11.17 -5.83 4.91
C ARG A 41 -12.12 -5.87 3.72
N ASP A 42 -11.89 -5.02 2.73
CA ASP A 42 -12.72 -4.93 1.51
C ASP A 42 -12.45 -6.06 0.51
N PHE A 43 -11.32 -6.78 0.61
CA PHE A 43 -11.05 -7.88 -0.30
C PHE A 43 -11.97 -9.09 -0.09
N GLU A 44 -12.66 -9.24 1.03
CA GLU A 44 -13.64 -10.33 1.28
C GLU A 44 -13.20 -11.74 0.79
N GLY A 45 -11.92 -12.08 0.97
CA GLY A 45 -11.36 -13.38 0.55
C GLY A 45 -10.98 -13.51 -0.93
N SER A 46 -11.01 -12.43 -1.69
CA SER A 46 -10.60 -12.39 -3.11
C SER A 46 -9.08 -12.34 -3.33
N LEU A 47 -8.27 -12.26 -2.26
CA LEU A 47 -6.82 -12.27 -2.37
C LEU A 47 -6.35 -13.61 -2.94
N ALA A 48 -5.54 -13.58 -3.98
CA ALA A 48 -5.09 -14.78 -4.69
C ALA A 48 -3.56 -14.82 -4.79
N PRO A 49 -2.94 -16.03 -4.81
CA PRO A 49 -1.48 -16.17 -4.91
C PRO A 49 -0.87 -15.50 -6.15
N ASP A 50 -1.62 -15.49 -7.26
CA ASP A 50 -1.20 -14.89 -8.53
C ASP A 50 -1.38 -13.36 -8.57
N ARG A 51 -2.05 -12.79 -7.56
CA ARG A 51 -2.44 -11.37 -7.49
C ARG A 51 -2.15 -10.80 -6.11
N PRO A 52 -0.86 -10.60 -5.78
CA PRO A 52 -0.48 -9.96 -4.54
C PRO A 52 -1.03 -8.54 -4.48
N PHE A 53 -1.29 -8.09 -3.25
CA PHE A 53 -1.58 -6.70 -2.96
C PHE A 53 -0.27 -6.00 -2.60
N GLU A 54 -0.02 -4.84 -3.21
CA GLU A 54 1.14 -4.01 -2.89
C GLU A 54 0.73 -2.55 -2.65
N LEU A 55 1.22 -1.97 -1.56
CA LEU A 55 1.16 -0.54 -1.31
C LEU A 55 2.57 0.03 -1.28
N LEU A 56 2.83 1.03 -2.11
CA LEU A 56 4.09 1.75 -2.16
C LEU A 56 3.94 3.12 -1.51
N VAL A 57 4.91 3.48 -0.67
CA VAL A 57 5.02 4.83 -0.11
C VAL A 57 6.17 5.53 -0.81
N SER A 58 5.92 6.71 -1.37
CA SER A 58 6.95 7.55 -1.99
C SER A 58 6.94 8.96 -1.39
N ASP A 59 8.04 9.70 -1.59
CA ASP A 59 8.15 11.11 -1.21
C ASP A 59 7.70 12.08 -2.32
N GLY A 60 7.84 13.37 -2.04
CA GLY A 60 7.58 14.49 -2.97
C GLY A 60 8.29 14.41 -4.32
N ASP A 61 9.45 13.76 -4.38
CA ASP A 61 10.26 13.61 -5.58
C ASP A 61 9.96 12.29 -6.32
N GLY A 62 9.03 11.49 -5.80
CA GLY A 62 8.64 10.19 -6.32
C GLY A 62 9.60 9.06 -5.95
N ALA A 63 10.54 9.28 -5.02
CA ALA A 63 11.42 8.22 -4.54
C ALA A 63 10.63 7.28 -3.63
N VAL A 64 10.64 5.98 -3.95
CA VAL A 64 9.96 4.96 -3.13
C VAL A 64 10.74 4.78 -1.82
N LEU A 65 10.07 5.08 -0.71
CA LEU A 65 10.61 4.98 0.65
C LEU A 65 10.28 3.64 1.30
N ALA A 66 9.10 3.07 1.00
CA ALA A 66 8.65 1.81 1.56
C ALA A 66 7.72 1.04 0.63
N ARG A 67 7.63 -0.27 0.88
CA ARG A 67 6.67 -1.17 0.23
C ARG A 67 6.08 -2.12 1.26
N LEU A 68 4.76 -2.16 1.35
CA LEU A 68 4.02 -3.26 1.96
C LEU A 68 3.57 -4.21 0.86
N ARG A 69 3.80 -5.51 1.04
CA ARG A 69 3.31 -6.56 0.14
C ARG A 69 2.59 -7.63 0.94
N ILE A 70 1.43 -8.04 0.46
CA ILE A 70 0.63 -9.11 1.05
C ILE A 70 0.39 -10.16 -0.03
N SER A 71 0.75 -11.39 0.28
CA SER A 71 0.58 -12.55 -0.58
C SER A 71 -0.06 -13.68 0.19
N VAL A 72 -0.69 -14.59 -0.54
CA VAL A 72 -1.30 -15.80 -0.01
C VAL A 72 -0.66 -16.98 -0.71
N ASP A 73 -0.36 -18.02 0.06
CA ASP A 73 0.04 -19.31 -0.44
C ASP A 73 -1.01 -20.34 0.01
N PHE A 74 -1.54 -21.09 -0.95
CA PHE A 74 -2.41 -22.23 -0.64
C PHE A 74 -1.58 -23.51 -0.65
N PHE A 75 -1.79 -24.34 0.37
CA PHE A 75 -1.20 -25.67 0.46
C PHE A 75 -2.31 -26.70 0.35
N ASP A 76 -2.00 -27.86 -0.24
CA ASP A 76 -2.92 -28.98 -0.20
C ASP A 76 -3.20 -29.36 1.26
N PRO A 77 -4.47 -29.63 1.63
CA PRO A 77 -4.88 -29.88 3.02
C PRO A 77 -4.32 -31.18 3.60
#